data_AF-A0A9P5JK92-F1
#
_entry.id   AF-A0A9P5JK92-F1
#
_cell.length_a   1.000
_cell.length_b   1.000
_cell.length_c   1.000
_cell.angle_alpha   90.00
_cell.angle_beta   90.00
_cell.angle_gamma   90.00
#
_symmetry.space_group_name_H-M   'P 1'
#
loop_
_entity.id
_entity.type
_entity.pdbx_description
1 polymer ?
#
loop_
_entity_poly.entity_id
_entity_poly.type
_entity_poly.pdbx_seq_one_letter_code
_entity_poly.pdbx_strand_id
1 'polypeptide(L)'
;MSLFLNHCSRFASTSRAPILRLSTIATPILSSTRALSTSSPAFTDSTPTPAKPKPNPPLLGRYTKTPYELFRINASKKVILRDFVDQQKKGRSSYDLHVQPDGLVHPRPGDTFDGPNGASVRPNGAMMQEVVRNFRGKNTTIYRILPDRELPDDLILLHEHTDHHSIQCRVPMTLKELNKKVTEFCIANGEEMTKEDFVKRYPFTV
;
A
#
# COMPACT_ATOMS: atom_id res chain seq x y z
N MET A 1 5.97 38.66 41.80
CA MET A 1 6.78 39.44 40.86
C MET A 1 6.48 38.96 39.45
N SER A 2 6.10 39.91 38.59
CA SER A 2 5.97 39.95 37.11
C SER A 2 5.94 38.63 36.32
N LEU A 3 4.87 38.25 35.61
CA LEU A 3 4.35 38.82 34.34
C LEU A 3 5.44 39.12 33.30
N PHE A 4 5.46 38.40 32.18
CA PHE A 4 5.54 39.02 30.85
C PHE A 4 4.78 38.20 29.80
N LEU A 5 3.79 38.89 29.24
CA LEU A 5 2.98 38.58 28.07
C LEU A 5 3.70 39.07 26.79
N ASN A 6 3.08 38.74 25.65
CA ASN A 6 3.12 39.41 24.32
C ASN A 6 4.20 38.94 23.35
N HIS A 7 3.98 38.88 22.02
CA HIS A 7 2.86 39.18 21.12
C HIS A 7 3.22 38.49 19.76
N CYS A 8 2.30 37.85 19.04
CA CYS A 8 1.48 38.42 17.97
C CYS A 8 2.23 38.79 16.67
N SER A 9 1.86 38.16 15.54
CA SER A 9 1.62 38.86 14.27
C SER A 9 0.85 38.00 13.27
N ARG A 10 -0.24 38.59 12.78
CA ARG A 10 -1.13 38.18 11.69
C ARG A 10 -0.64 38.78 10.38
N PHE A 11 -0.89 38.13 9.24
CA PHE A 11 -1.13 38.72 7.91
C PHE A 11 -1.68 37.57 7.03
N ALA A 12 -2.56 37.73 6.04
CA ALA A 12 -3.66 38.64 5.75
C ALA A 12 -4.47 37.92 4.63
N SER A 13 -5.77 38.21 4.58
CA SER A 13 -6.71 37.78 3.55
C SER A 13 -6.70 38.78 2.39
N THR A 14 -6.72 38.31 1.14
CA THR A 14 -7.35 39.05 0.04
C THR A 14 -7.98 38.10 -0.99
N SER A 15 -9.19 38.46 -1.37
CA SER A 15 -10.07 37.88 -2.39
C SER A 15 -9.94 38.66 -3.70
N ARG A 16 -10.10 37.99 -4.85
CA ARG A 16 -11.06 38.36 -5.93
C ARG A 16 -10.84 37.51 -7.21
N ALA A 17 -11.96 37.19 -7.85
CA ALA A 17 -12.13 36.42 -9.09
C ALA A 17 -12.06 37.33 -10.36
N PRO A 18 -12.74 37.01 -11.49
CA PRO A 18 -12.39 36.11 -12.60
C PRO A 18 -12.23 36.87 -13.95
N ILE A 19 -11.65 36.25 -14.99
CA ILE A 19 -11.70 36.79 -16.37
C ILE A 19 -12.02 35.72 -17.41
N LEU A 20 -12.77 36.18 -18.41
CA LEU A 20 -13.61 35.59 -19.44
C LEU A 20 -12.93 34.90 -20.64
N ARG A 21 -13.72 33.97 -21.22
CA ARG A 21 -14.12 33.78 -22.65
C ARG A 21 -13.17 33.16 -23.70
N LEU A 22 -13.75 32.11 -24.31
CA LEU A 22 -13.98 31.82 -25.74
C LEU A 22 -12.80 31.90 -26.72
N SER A 23 -12.53 30.79 -27.41
CA SER A 23 -12.86 30.72 -28.85
C SER A 23 -12.84 29.27 -29.37
N THR A 24 -13.88 28.99 -30.16
CA THR A 24 -14.10 27.80 -30.98
C THR A 24 -13.31 27.94 -32.27
N ILE A 25 -12.59 26.90 -32.69
CA ILE A 25 -12.26 26.70 -34.12
C ILE A 25 -12.47 25.22 -34.44
N ALA A 26 -13.53 24.97 -35.21
CA ALA A 26 -13.80 23.72 -35.90
C ALA A 26 -13.15 23.80 -37.29
N THR A 27 -12.43 22.75 -37.68
CA THR A 27 -11.99 22.51 -39.05
C THR A 27 -12.59 21.19 -39.53
N PRO A 28 -13.38 21.18 -40.61
CA PRO A 28 -13.75 19.96 -41.31
C PRO A 28 -12.62 19.59 -42.28
N ILE A 29 -12.49 18.32 -42.70
CA ILE A 29 -12.06 17.96 -44.07
C ILE A 29 -12.09 16.43 -44.31
N LEU A 30 -12.86 16.11 -45.36
CA LEU A 30 -12.83 15.00 -46.31
C LEU A 30 -12.92 13.54 -45.84
N SER A 31 -14.14 13.01 -46.03
CA SER A 31 -14.41 11.64 -46.46
C SER A 31 -13.69 11.30 -47.77
N SER A 32 -12.92 10.22 -47.78
CA SER A 32 -12.48 9.52 -48.98
C SER A 32 -12.94 8.07 -48.89
N THR A 33 -14.00 7.76 -49.64
CA THR A 33 -14.50 6.41 -49.86
C THR A 33 -13.61 5.70 -50.87
N ARG A 34 -12.86 4.69 -50.42
CA ARG A 34 -12.18 3.73 -51.30
C ARG A 34 -12.77 2.34 -51.07
N ALA A 35 -13.58 1.89 -52.01
CA ALA A 35 -14.08 0.53 -52.08
C ALA A 35 -12.93 -0.41 -52.46
N LEU A 36 -12.66 -1.39 -51.59
CA LEU A 36 -11.77 -2.52 -51.87
C LEU A 36 -12.58 -3.78 -51.56
N SER A 37 -12.87 -4.53 -52.63
CA SER A 37 -13.49 -5.85 -52.55
C SER A 37 -12.40 -6.88 -52.24
N THR A 38 -12.52 -7.58 -51.12
CA THR A 38 -11.74 -8.78 -50.85
C THR A 38 -12.66 -9.84 -50.27
N SER A 39 -12.77 -10.95 -51.00
CA SER A 39 -13.45 -12.17 -50.60
C SER A 39 -12.86 -12.69 -49.30
N SER A 40 -13.68 -12.73 -48.24
CA SER A 40 -13.29 -13.26 -46.93
C SER A 40 -13.31 -14.79 -46.93
N PRO A 41 -12.23 -15.48 -46.52
CA PRO A 41 -12.30 -16.90 -46.21
C PRO A 41 -13.17 -17.10 -44.97
N ALA A 42 -13.95 -18.18 -44.95
CA ALA A 42 -14.78 -18.58 -43.83
C ALA A 42 -13.89 -18.78 -42.58
N PHE A 43 -13.91 -17.79 -41.68
CA PHE A 43 -13.41 -17.95 -40.32
C PHE A 43 -14.35 -18.92 -39.61
N THR A 44 -13.90 -20.15 -39.40
CA THR A 44 -14.54 -21.06 -38.46
C THR A 44 -14.46 -20.42 -37.08
N ASP A 45 -15.63 -20.06 -36.54
CA ASP A 45 -15.84 -19.50 -35.21
C ASP A 45 -15.51 -20.57 -34.16
N SER A 46 -14.22 -20.81 -33.93
CA SER A 46 -13.75 -21.53 -32.76
C SER A 46 -13.66 -20.53 -31.62
N THR A 47 -14.79 -20.27 -30.96
CA THR A 47 -14.84 -19.44 -29.76
C THR A 47 -13.86 -20.02 -28.73
N PRO A 48 -12.80 -19.30 -28.33
CA PRO A 48 -11.83 -19.82 -27.38
C PRO A 48 -12.54 -20.13 -26.06
N THR A 49 -12.51 -21.39 -25.63
CA THR A 49 -13.03 -21.77 -24.32
C THR A 49 -12.29 -20.97 -23.25
N PRO A 50 -12.98 -20.26 -22.34
CA PRO A 50 -12.33 -19.43 -21.34
C PRO A 50 -11.40 -20.31 -20.51
N ALA A 51 -10.10 -19.96 -20.51
CA ALA A 51 -9.10 -20.67 -19.73
C ALA A 51 -9.51 -20.64 -18.26
N LYS A 52 -9.48 -21.81 -17.60
CA LYS A 52 -9.74 -21.89 -16.16
C LYS A 52 -8.76 -20.97 -15.43
N PRO A 53 -9.22 -20.15 -14.47
CA PRO A 53 -8.33 -19.29 -13.70
C PRO A 53 -7.30 -20.16 -12.98
N LYS A 54 -6.03 -19.74 -13.04
CA LYS A 54 -4.96 -20.43 -12.30
C LYS A 54 -5.24 -20.31 -10.80
N PRO A 55 -5.01 -21.37 -10.01
CA PRO A 55 -5.17 -21.29 -8.57
C PRO A 55 -4.13 -20.33 -7.97
N ASN A 56 -4.51 -19.68 -6.87
CA ASN A 56 -3.60 -18.83 -6.10
C ASN A 56 -2.41 -19.63 -5.54
N PRO A 57 -1.21 -19.03 -5.44
CA PRO A 57 -0.05 -19.71 -4.88
C PRO A 57 -0.23 -19.98 -3.38
N PRO A 58 0.43 -21.01 -2.81
CA PRO A 58 0.37 -21.28 -1.38
C PRO A 58 1.08 -20.20 -0.55
N LEU A 59 0.60 -19.96 0.68
CA LEU A 59 1.34 -19.22 1.71
C LEU A 59 2.56 -20.03 2.12
N LEU A 60 3.64 -19.33 2.48
CA LEU A 60 4.88 -19.94 2.93
C LEU A 60 4.92 -20.13 4.46
N GLY A 61 3.99 -19.51 5.20
CA GLY A 61 3.89 -19.68 6.64
C GLY A 61 2.85 -18.77 7.30
N ARG A 62 2.45 -19.16 8.52
CA ARG A 62 1.51 -18.44 9.37
C ARG A 62 2.04 -18.48 10.80
N TYR A 63 2.27 -17.31 11.39
CA TYR A 63 2.99 -17.20 12.66
C TYR A 63 2.26 -16.29 13.66
N THR A 64 2.26 -16.71 14.92
CA THR A 64 1.85 -15.89 16.08
C THR A 64 3.03 -15.17 16.71
N LYS A 65 4.26 -15.46 16.27
CA LYS A 65 5.50 -14.77 16.65
C LYS A 65 6.28 -14.37 15.41
N THR A 66 7.13 -13.36 15.52
CA THR A 66 8.05 -13.03 14.42
C THR A 66 9.11 -14.12 14.26
N PRO A 67 9.22 -14.78 13.09
CA PRO A 67 10.13 -15.90 12.90
C PRO A 67 11.61 -15.49 12.77
N TYR A 68 11.84 -14.22 12.41
CA TYR A 68 13.16 -13.62 12.23
C TYR A 68 13.03 -12.10 12.28
N GLU A 69 14.15 -11.42 12.09
CA GLU A 69 14.19 -9.96 12.01
C GLU A 69 13.41 -9.45 10.80
N LEU A 70 12.45 -8.56 11.06
CA LEU A 70 11.56 -7.97 10.07
C LEU A 70 11.57 -6.45 10.18
N PHE A 71 11.36 -5.78 9.05
CA PHE A 71 11.36 -4.33 8.96
C PHE A 71 10.02 -3.83 8.40
N ARG A 72 9.46 -2.84 9.09
CA ARG A 72 8.27 -2.11 8.65
C ARG A 72 8.64 -0.67 8.34
N ILE A 73 8.51 -0.25 7.08
CA ILE A 73 8.67 1.14 6.68
C ILE A 73 7.32 1.88 6.66
N ASN A 74 7.31 3.10 7.17
CA ASN A 74 6.14 3.97 7.22
C ASN A 74 6.51 5.41 6.85
N ALA A 75 5.54 6.19 6.36
CA ALA A 75 5.70 7.62 6.12
C ALA A 75 5.52 8.49 7.39
N SER A 76 5.29 7.85 8.53
CA SER A 76 5.17 8.46 9.86
C SER A 76 5.37 7.38 10.93
N LYS A 77 5.39 7.75 12.22
CA LYS A 77 5.36 6.77 13.32
C LYS A 77 4.12 5.86 13.34
N LYS A 78 3.01 6.32 12.75
CA LYS A 78 1.77 5.54 12.67
C LYS A 78 1.76 4.68 11.41
N VAL A 79 1.31 3.44 11.57
CA VAL A 79 0.95 2.57 10.45
C VAL A 79 -0.40 3.01 9.90
N ILE A 80 -0.44 3.33 8.61
CA ILE A 80 -1.66 3.74 7.90
C ILE A 80 -1.82 2.82 6.69
N LEU A 81 -2.66 1.81 6.84
CA LEU A 81 -3.07 0.91 5.78
C LEU A 81 -4.14 1.56 4.90
N ARG A 82 -4.10 1.23 3.62
CA ARG A 82 -4.92 1.82 2.57
C ARG A 82 -5.88 0.78 2.01
N ASP A 83 -7.16 1.10 2.10
CA ASP A 83 -8.22 0.35 1.43
C ASP A 83 -8.14 0.49 -0.10
N PHE A 84 -8.27 -0.62 -0.81
CA PHE A 84 -8.28 -0.69 -2.27
C PHE A 84 -9.29 0.26 -2.90
N VAL A 85 -10.56 0.21 -2.47
CA VAL A 85 -11.65 0.98 -3.10
C VAL A 85 -11.38 2.48 -2.95
N ASP A 86 -10.92 2.91 -1.78
CA ASP A 86 -10.55 4.30 -1.53
C ASP A 86 -9.30 4.77 -2.30
N GLN A 87 -8.33 3.89 -2.56
CA GLN A 87 -7.18 4.24 -3.41
C GLN A 87 -7.58 4.33 -4.88
N GLN A 88 -8.44 3.43 -5.36
CA GLN A 88 -8.96 3.47 -6.72
C GLN A 88 -9.74 4.77 -7.01
N LYS A 89 -10.59 5.22 -6.07
CA LYS A 89 -11.26 6.53 -6.16
C LYS A 89 -10.30 7.72 -6.25
N LYS A 90 -9.08 7.57 -5.71
CA LYS A 90 -8.02 8.58 -5.75
C LYS A 90 -7.10 8.44 -6.97
N GLY A 91 -7.39 7.51 -7.89
CA GLY A 91 -6.53 7.23 -9.05
C GLY A 91 -5.18 6.63 -8.67
N ARG A 92 -5.11 5.90 -7.55
CA ARG A 92 -3.88 5.28 -7.04
C ARG A 92 -3.96 3.77 -7.16
N SER A 93 -2.91 3.16 -7.70
CA SER A 93 -2.81 1.70 -7.84
C SER A 93 -2.30 0.98 -6.58
N SER A 94 -1.66 1.69 -5.65
CA SER A 94 -1.08 1.08 -4.45
C SER A 94 -2.06 1.08 -3.27
N TYR A 95 -2.33 -0.10 -2.74
CA TYR A 95 -3.21 -0.37 -1.60
C TYR A 95 -2.59 -1.49 -0.73
N ASP A 96 -3.15 -1.71 0.45
CA ASP A 96 -2.62 -2.70 1.40
C ASP A 96 -3.63 -3.81 1.74
N LEU A 97 -4.93 -3.55 1.57
CA LEU A 97 -6.02 -4.49 1.85
C LEU A 97 -7.34 -4.08 1.20
N HIS A 98 -8.36 -4.92 1.38
CA HIS A 98 -9.76 -4.63 1.05
C HIS A 98 -10.60 -4.55 2.32
N VAL A 99 -11.32 -3.45 2.51
CA VAL A 99 -12.44 -3.38 3.46
C VAL A 99 -13.66 -4.01 2.81
N GLN A 100 -14.31 -4.94 3.53
CA GLN A 100 -15.46 -5.69 3.04
C GLN A 100 -16.74 -4.87 3.11
N PRO A 101 -17.84 -5.31 2.47
CA PRO A 101 -19.11 -4.58 2.44
C PRO A 101 -19.72 -4.27 3.83
N ASP A 102 -19.34 -5.03 4.86
CA ASP A 102 -19.73 -4.79 6.25
C ASP A 102 -18.89 -3.70 6.95
N GLY A 103 -17.93 -3.09 6.24
CA GLY A 103 -17.05 -2.06 6.77
C GLY A 103 -15.85 -2.59 7.57
N LEU A 104 -15.62 -3.91 7.56
CA LEU A 104 -14.55 -4.55 8.33
C LEU A 104 -13.42 -5.08 7.44
N VAL A 105 -12.25 -5.20 8.03
CA VAL A 105 -11.14 -5.99 7.49
C VAL A 105 -11.27 -7.40 8.06
N HIS A 106 -11.32 -8.39 7.17
CA HIS A 106 -11.47 -9.79 7.55
C HIS A 106 -10.12 -10.53 7.52
N PRO A 107 -9.94 -11.53 8.40
CA PRO A 107 -8.79 -12.41 8.35
C PRO A 107 -8.72 -13.15 7.00
N ARG A 108 -7.51 -13.49 6.53
CA ARG A 108 -7.36 -14.41 5.40
C ARG A 108 -7.27 -15.85 5.91
N PRO A 109 -8.34 -16.66 5.76
CA PRO A 109 -8.30 -18.08 6.08
C PRO A 109 -7.52 -18.86 5.02
N GLY A 110 -7.16 -20.09 5.35
CA GLY A 110 -6.55 -21.04 4.42
C GLY A 110 -5.05 -20.82 4.19
N ASP A 111 -4.51 -21.60 3.26
CA ASP A 111 -3.06 -21.75 3.04
C ASP A 111 -2.62 -21.19 1.69
N THR A 112 -3.40 -20.29 1.09
CA THR A 112 -3.10 -19.66 -0.21
C THR A 112 -3.05 -18.14 -0.11
N PHE A 113 -2.14 -17.53 -0.86
CA PHE A 113 -2.04 -16.07 -0.97
C PHE A 113 -3.17 -15.53 -1.85
N ASP A 114 -4.10 -14.80 -1.22
CA ASP A 114 -5.24 -14.16 -1.88
C ASP A 114 -5.15 -12.63 -1.78
N GLY A 115 -4.07 -12.11 -2.35
CA GLY A 115 -3.79 -10.68 -2.44
C GLY A 115 -3.39 -10.01 -1.12
N PRO A 116 -3.07 -8.70 -1.16
CA PRO A 116 -2.68 -7.94 0.01
C PRO A 116 -3.80 -7.90 1.05
N ASN A 117 -3.45 -8.11 2.32
CA ASN A 117 -4.41 -8.04 3.42
C ASN A 117 -3.81 -7.51 4.73
N GLY A 118 -2.81 -6.63 4.68
CA GLY A 118 -2.19 -6.15 5.90
C GLY A 118 -0.94 -5.30 5.74
N ALA A 119 -0.25 -5.11 6.86
CA ALA A 119 0.94 -4.28 6.91
C ALA A 119 2.16 -5.06 6.43
N SER A 120 2.66 -4.69 5.25
CA SER A 120 3.90 -5.23 4.68
C SER A 120 5.08 -5.09 5.64
N VAL A 121 5.73 -6.22 5.94
CA VAL A 121 7.02 -6.30 6.63
C VAL A 121 7.94 -7.25 5.86
N ARG A 122 9.25 -7.00 5.91
CA ARG A 122 10.24 -7.77 5.14
C ARG A 122 11.51 -8.00 5.94
N PRO A 123 12.22 -9.11 5.76
CA PRO A 123 13.59 -9.23 6.26
C PRO A 123 14.51 -8.22 5.55
N ASN A 124 15.71 -8.02 6.09
CA ASN A 124 16.74 -7.21 5.43
C ASN A 124 17.32 -7.95 4.20
N GLY A 125 16.60 -7.91 3.08
CA GLY A 125 17.04 -8.40 1.77
C GLY A 125 17.11 -7.30 0.71
N ALA A 126 17.48 -7.67 -0.52
CA ALA A 126 17.61 -6.74 -1.64
C ALA A 126 16.35 -5.88 -1.86
N MET A 127 15.17 -6.50 -1.80
CA MET A 127 13.89 -5.79 -1.96
C MET A 127 13.63 -4.79 -0.82
N MET A 128 13.92 -5.15 0.44
CA MET A 128 13.77 -4.21 1.55
C MET A 128 14.75 -3.03 1.44
N GLN A 129 16.00 -3.32 1.05
CA GLN A 129 17.03 -2.31 0.82
C GLN A 129 16.64 -1.34 -0.31
N GLU A 130 16.07 -1.87 -1.40
CA GLU A 130 15.51 -1.09 -2.50
C GLU A 130 14.33 -0.22 -2.03
N VAL A 131 13.35 -0.82 -1.33
CA VAL A 131 12.18 -0.13 -0.80
C VAL A 131 12.60 1.04 0.08
N VAL A 132 13.50 0.83 1.04
CA VAL A 132 13.97 1.90 1.94
C VAL A 132 14.64 3.02 1.15
N ARG A 133 15.57 2.71 0.24
CA ARG A 133 16.29 3.72 -0.54
C ARG A 133 15.39 4.52 -1.47
N ASN A 134 14.37 3.89 -2.05
CA ASN A 134 13.44 4.54 -2.96
C ASN A 134 12.24 5.19 -2.26
N PHE A 135 12.05 4.96 -0.95
CA PHE A 135 10.95 5.56 -0.20
C PHE A 135 11.09 7.09 -0.13
N ARG A 136 10.01 7.80 -0.53
CA ARG A 136 9.99 9.27 -0.67
C ARG A 136 9.33 10.01 0.50
N GLY A 137 9.03 9.32 1.60
CA GLY A 137 8.43 9.94 2.79
C GLY A 137 9.40 10.89 3.47
N LYS A 138 8.96 12.12 3.78
CA LYS A 138 9.80 13.09 4.52
C LYS A 138 10.02 12.70 5.98
N ASN A 139 9.02 12.08 6.60
CA ASN A 139 9.07 11.62 8.00
C ASN A 139 9.11 10.09 8.04
N THR A 140 10.04 9.52 7.28
CA THR A 140 10.15 8.06 7.16
C THR A 140 10.55 7.45 8.51
N THR A 141 9.75 6.53 8.99
CA THR A 141 10.02 5.74 10.20
C THR A 141 10.14 4.28 9.79
N ILE A 142 11.24 3.65 10.18
CA ILE A 142 11.47 2.22 9.97
C ILE A 142 11.46 1.56 11.34
N TYR A 143 10.56 0.60 11.56
CA TYR A 143 10.60 -0.25 12.74
C TYR A 143 11.34 -1.54 12.41
N ARG A 144 12.40 -1.83 13.16
CA ARG A 144 13.10 -3.10 13.18
C ARG A 144 12.51 -3.97 14.27
N ILE A 145 11.83 -5.03 13.89
CA ILE A 145 11.16 -5.97 14.79
C ILE A 145 12.05 -7.21 14.88
N LEU A 146 12.54 -7.52 16.08
CA LEU A 146 13.40 -8.68 16.32
C LEU A 146 12.61 -10.00 16.22
N PRO A 147 13.27 -11.16 16.10
CA PRO A 147 12.62 -12.46 16.27
C PRO A 147 11.95 -12.62 17.65
N ASP A 148 11.06 -13.61 17.70
CA ASP A 148 10.36 -14.08 18.91
C ASP A 148 9.48 -13.01 19.59
N ARG A 149 9.02 -12.01 18.84
CA ARG A 149 8.03 -11.05 19.33
C ARG A 149 6.64 -11.62 19.16
N GLU A 150 5.93 -11.82 20.26
CA GLU A 150 4.53 -12.24 20.26
C GLU A 150 3.67 -11.19 19.57
N LEU A 151 2.86 -11.62 18.60
CA LEU A 151 1.79 -10.80 18.09
C LEU A 151 0.62 -10.82 19.08
N PRO A 152 -0.13 -9.71 19.22
CA PRO A 152 -1.43 -9.72 19.88
C PRO A 152 -2.34 -10.84 19.35
N ASP A 153 -3.19 -11.40 20.21
CA ASP A 153 -4.06 -12.55 19.85
C ASP A 153 -4.98 -12.31 18.66
N ASP A 154 -5.29 -11.04 18.37
CA ASP A 154 -6.12 -10.60 17.26
C ASP A 154 -5.33 -10.18 16.01
N LEU A 155 -4.01 -10.37 16.00
CA LEU A 155 -3.14 -10.23 14.84
C LEU A 155 -2.50 -11.56 14.46
N ILE A 156 -2.06 -11.65 13.20
CA ILE A 156 -1.31 -12.80 12.67
C ILE A 156 -0.27 -12.30 11.68
N LEU A 157 0.88 -12.96 11.61
CA LEU A 157 1.88 -12.72 10.58
C LEU A 157 1.77 -13.80 9.50
N LEU A 158 1.49 -13.41 8.25
CA LEU A 158 1.51 -14.34 7.12
C LEU A 158 2.77 -14.12 6.30
N HIS A 159 3.45 -15.20 5.94
CA HIS A 159 4.49 -15.20 4.92
C HIS A 159 3.82 -15.49 3.58
N GLU A 160 3.59 -14.43 2.81
CA GLU A 160 2.72 -14.45 1.64
C GLU A 160 3.41 -15.14 0.47
N HIS A 161 4.56 -14.61 0.06
CA HIS A 161 5.37 -15.10 -1.04
C HIS A 161 6.77 -14.48 -0.95
N THR A 162 7.76 -15.11 -1.58
CA THR A 162 9.14 -14.57 -1.66
C THR A 162 9.67 -14.18 -0.27
N ASP A 163 10.10 -12.93 -0.06
CA ASP A 163 10.50 -12.33 1.22
C ASP A 163 9.37 -11.48 1.86
N HIS A 164 8.18 -11.46 1.27
CA HIS A 164 7.10 -10.60 1.69
C HIS A 164 6.26 -11.23 2.79
N HIS A 165 6.13 -10.51 3.89
CA HIS A 165 5.24 -10.86 4.99
C HIS A 165 4.24 -9.74 5.21
N SER A 166 3.12 -10.06 5.84
CA SER A 166 2.18 -9.05 6.29
C SER A 166 1.62 -9.36 7.67
N ILE A 167 1.54 -8.32 8.50
CA ILE A 167 0.80 -8.36 9.76
C ILE A 167 -0.66 -8.06 9.42
N GLN A 168 -1.55 -9.03 9.68
CA GLN A 168 -2.97 -8.98 9.34
C GLN A 168 -3.85 -9.14 10.59
N CYS A 169 -5.15 -8.88 10.46
CA CYS A 169 -6.10 -9.23 11.50
C CYS A 169 -6.33 -10.76 11.55
N ARG A 170 -6.52 -11.29 12.75
CA ARG A 170 -6.93 -12.68 13.03
C ARG A 170 -8.42 -12.79 13.37
N VAL A 171 -9.05 -11.67 13.69
CA VAL A 171 -10.51 -11.53 13.85
C VAL A 171 -11.00 -10.30 13.05
N PRO A 172 -12.25 -10.27 12.59
CA PRO A 172 -12.80 -9.10 11.91
C PRO A 172 -12.69 -7.84 12.78
N MET A 173 -12.20 -6.75 12.21
CA MET A 173 -12.07 -5.46 12.89
C MET A 173 -12.09 -4.30 11.90
N THR A 174 -12.35 -3.08 12.35
CA THR A 174 -12.30 -1.90 11.49
C THR A 174 -10.87 -1.62 11.02
N LEU A 175 -10.72 -0.97 9.87
CA LEU A 175 -9.41 -0.52 9.38
C LEU A 175 -8.68 0.38 10.40
N LYS A 176 -9.44 1.19 11.15
CA LYS A 176 -8.90 2.06 12.20
C LYS A 176 -8.31 1.25 13.36
N GLU A 177 -9.00 0.21 13.80
CA GLU A 177 -8.51 -0.69 14.85
C GLU A 177 -7.27 -1.46 14.41
N LEU A 178 -7.26 -1.99 13.19
CA LEU A 178 -6.08 -2.66 12.64
C LEU A 178 -4.88 -1.72 12.59
N ASN A 179 -5.05 -0.50 12.06
CA ASN A 179 -4.00 0.52 12.03
C ASN A 179 -3.46 0.83 13.44
N LYS A 180 -4.36 0.97 14.42
CA LYS A 180 -3.98 1.21 15.82
C LYS A 180 -3.16 0.05 16.37
N LYS A 181 -3.65 -1.19 16.25
CA LYS A 181 -3.01 -2.39 16.80
C LYS A 181 -1.64 -2.66 16.18
N VAL A 182 -1.51 -2.55 14.85
CA VAL A 182 -0.22 -2.72 14.19
C VAL A 182 0.75 -1.61 14.60
N THR A 183 0.27 -0.36 14.75
CA THR A 183 1.09 0.74 15.26
C THR A 183 1.59 0.46 16.67
N GLU A 184 0.71 0.05 17.58
CA GLU A 184 1.06 -0.28 18.97
C GLU A 184 2.05 -1.45 19.03
N PHE A 185 1.84 -2.50 18.23
CA PHE A 185 2.79 -3.61 18.12
C PHE A 185 4.17 -3.15 17.65
N CYS A 186 4.24 -2.35 16.59
CA CYS A 186 5.52 -1.83 16.07
C CYS A 186 6.25 -0.94 17.07
N ILE A 187 5.53 -0.09 17.81
CA ILE A 187 6.12 0.80 18.82
C ILE A 187 6.61 0.00 20.03
N ALA A 188 5.84 -1.00 20.49
CA ALA A 188 6.19 -1.77 21.67
C ALA A 188 7.31 -2.80 21.42
N ASN A 189 7.40 -3.35 20.22
CA ASN A 189 8.31 -4.46 19.89
C ASN A 189 9.39 -4.13 18.87
N GLY A 190 9.36 -2.92 18.30
CA GLY A 190 10.29 -2.48 17.27
C GLY A 190 11.29 -1.45 17.77
N GLU A 191 12.53 -1.55 17.31
CA GLU A 191 13.49 -0.45 17.36
C GLU A 191 13.11 0.57 16.28
N GLU A 192 12.80 1.81 16.67
CA GLU A 192 12.53 2.92 15.75
C GLU A 192 13.84 3.42 15.13
N MET A 193 13.88 3.53 13.80
CA MET A 193 15.03 4.00 13.04
C MET A 193 14.59 5.03 11.99
N THR A 194 15.47 6.00 11.73
CA THR A 194 15.37 6.85 10.53
C THR A 194 15.86 6.08 9.30
N LYS A 195 15.61 6.64 8.11
CA LYS A 195 16.17 6.09 6.86
C LYS A 195 17.69 6.13 6.87
N GLU A 196 18.27 7.21 7.39
CA GLU A 196 19.71 7.42 7.51
C GLU A 196 20.34 6.39 8.46
N ASP A 197 19.71 6.16 9.62
CA ASP A 197 20.16 5.13 10.58
C ASP A 197 20.13 3.74 9.95
N PHE A 198 19.06 3.42 9.22
CA PHE A 198 18.93 2.14 8.54
C PHE A 198 20.04 1.95 7.49
N VAL A 199 20.25 2.94 6.61
CA VAL A 199 21.27 2.85 5.55
C VAL A 199 22.68 2.76 6.13
N LYS A 200 22.95 3.49 7.23
CA LYS A 200 24.24 3.43 7.94
C LYS A 200 24.47 2.06 8.56
N ARG A 201 23.45 1.48 9.20
CA ARG A 201 23.56 0.20 9.92
C ARG A 201 23.53 -1.02 8.99
N TYR A 202 22.78 -0.93 7.91
CA TYR A 202 22.59 -1.99 6.92
C TYR A 202 23.06 -1.50 5.55
N PRO A 203 24.39 -1.33 5.35
CA PRO A 203 24.92 -0.94 4.06
C PRO A 203 24.53 -1.97 2.99
N PHE A 204 24.23 -1.49 1.79
CA PHE A 204 23.93 -2.36 0.65
C PHE A 204 25.16 -2.36 -0.25
N THR A 205 25.91 -3.45 -0.21
CA THR A 205 27.03 -3.71 -1.12
C THR A 205 26.51 -4.54 -2.28
N VAL A 206 26.60 -3.97 -3.48
CA VAL A 206 26.38 -4.66 -4.76
C VAL A 206 27.53 -5.60 -5.06
#